data_AF-A0A258CS79-F1
#
_entry.id   AF-A0A258CS79-F1
#
_cell.length_a   1.000
_cell.length_b   1.000
_cell.length_c   1.000
_cell.angle_alpha   90.00
_cell.angle_beta   90.00
_cell.angle_gamma   90.00
#
_symmetry.space_group_name_H-M   'P 1'
#
loop_
_entity.id
_entity.type
_entity.pdbx_description
1 polymer ?
#
loop_
_entity_poly.entity_id
_entity_poly.type
_entity_poly.pdbx_seq_one_letter_code
_entity_poly.pdbx_strand_id
1 'polypeptide(L)'
;CHDRAVDRFKAFYRNTFIADEGFFQTVMMNTAEHGEVVSDDLRMIDWVPDGDIKLRPRTYLASDAPELLASPCLFARKFDATVDDAVLGLLDERLRADERPPTPARRPSPVPVHVSVPVSQAAFLAS
;
A
#
# COMPACT_ATOMS: atom_id res chain seq x y z
N CYS A 1 -7.24 -12.37 -22.93
CA CYS A 1 -7.28 -10.93 -23.28
C CYS A 1 -7.17 -10.80 -24.79
N HIS A 2 -8.30 -10.66 -25.49
CA HIS A 2 -8.37 -10.55 -26.96
C HIS A 2 -9.15 -9.30 -27.40
N ASP A 3 -9.22 -8.28 -26.53
CA ASP A 3 -9.87 -7.03 -26.90
C ASP A 3 -9.05 -6.35 -28.01
N ARG A 4 -9.64 -6.30 -29.20
CA ARG A 4 -9.06 -5.67 -30.39
C ARG A 4 -8.85 -4.17 -30.20
N ALA A 5 -9.56 -3.53 -29.26
CA ALA A 5 -9.33 -2.15 -28.89
C ALA A 5 -7.93 -1.93 -28.29
N VAL A 6 -7.30 -2.98 -27.72
CA VAL A 6 -5.95 -2.88 -27.15
C VAL A 6 -4.87 -2.88 -28.23
N ASP A 7 -5.14 -3.44 -29.41
CA ASP A 7 -4.13 -3.62 -30.45
C ASP A 7 -3.59 -2.28 -31.00
N ARG A 8 -4.43 -1.24 -31.06
CA ARG A 8 -3.98 0.11 -31.44
C ARG A 8 -2.97 0.69 -30.44
N PHE A 9 -3.16 0.44 -29.15
CA PHE A 9 -2.24 0.92 -28.12
C PHE A 9 -0.92 0.15 -28.18
N LYS A 10 -0.95 -1.18 -28.37
CA LYS A 10 0.26 -1.98 -28.58
C LYS A 10 1.07 -1.50 -29.80
N ALA A 11 0.38 -1.17 -30.90
CA ALA A 11 1.03 -0.65 -32.10
C ALA A 11 1.69 0.71 -31.84
N PHE A 12 0.99 1.62 -31.16
CA PHE A 12 1.52 2.93 -30.79
C PHE A 12 2.75 2.83 -29.89
N TYR A 13 2.65 2.08 -28.78
CA TYR A 13 3.70 1.97 -27.77
C TYR A 13 4.91 1.12 -28.18
N ARG A 14 4.86 0.41 -29.32
CA ARG A 14 5.95 -0.45 -29.79
C ARG A 14 7.28 0.29 -29.97
N ASN A 15 7.22 1.56 -30.38
CA ASN A 15 8.40 2.40 -30.63
C ASN A 15 8.37 3.68 -29.77
N THR A 16 7.70 3.64 -28.62
CA THR A 16 7.61 4.76 -27.69
C THR A 16 8.72 4.68 -26.64
N PHE A 17 9.37 5.80 -26.36
CA PHE A 17 10.35 5.92 -25.29
C PHE A 17 9.67 5.74 -23.93
N ILE A 18 10.21 4.85 -23.08
CA ILE A 18 9.68 4.54 -21.74
C ILE A 18 8.19 4.17 -21.79
N ALA A 19 7.85 3.19 -22.64
CA ALA A 19 6.48 2.78 -22.87
C ALA A 19 5.78 2.25 -21.61
N ASP A 20 6.53 1.68 -20.67
CA ASP A 20 6.03 1.11 -19.42
C ASP A 20 5.46 2.16 -18.45
N GLU A 21 5.89 3.42 -18.54
CA GLU A 21 5.37 4.52 -17.71
C GLU A 21 4.05 5.12 -18.22
N GLY A 22 3.58 4.75 -19.42
CA GLY A 22 2.34 5.30 -19.98
C GLY A 22 1.37 4.28 -20.58
N PHE A 23 1.83 3.09 -20.96
CA PHE A 23 1.01 2.12 -21.68
C PHE A 23 -0.19 1.64 -20.85
N PHE A 24 0.06 1.16 -19.62
CA PHE A 24 -0.98 0.56 -18.79
C PHE A 24 -2.02 1.59 -18.37
N GLN A 25 -1.59 2.78 -17.97
CA GLN A 25 -2.45 3.90 -17.59
C GLN A 25 -3.37 4.28 -18.75
N THR A 26 -2.80 4.43 -19.96
CA THR A 26 -3.57 4.78 -21.16
C THR A 26 -4.59 3.70 -21.51
N VAL A 27 -4.21 2.43 -21.47
CA VAL A 27 -5.12 1.32 -21.78
C VAL A 27 -6.25 1.23 -20.75
N MET A 28 -5.92 1.25 -19.45
CA MET A 28 -6.92 1.19 -18.38
C MET A 28 -7.92 2.32 -18.53
N MET A 29 -7.47 3.58 -18.61
CA MET A 29 -8.38 4.73 -18.68
C MET A 29 -9.22 4.82 -19.98
N ASN A 30 -8.99 3.97 -20.98
CA ASN A 30 -9.69 4.00 -22.28
C ASN A 30 -10.35 2.68 -22.66
N THR A 31 -10.46 1.73 -21.74
CA THR A 31 -11.14 0.44 -21.95
C THR A 31 -12.13 0.18 -20.82
N ALA A 32 -13.12 -0.68 -21.03
CA ALA A 32 -14.19 -0.91 -20.05
C ALA A 32 -13.91 -2.10 -19.11
N GLU A 33 -12.89 -2.91 -19.41
CA GLU A 33 -12.64 -4.21 -18.77
C GLU A 33 -11.54 -4.11 -17.70
N HIS A 34 -11.82 -3.39 -16.62
CA HIS A 34 -10.95 -3.34 -15.44
C HIS A 34 -11.75 -3.00 -14.17
N GLY A 35 -11.15 -3.25 -13.00
CA GLY A 35 -11.71 -2.83 -11.72
C GLY A 35 -11.58 -1.32 -11.48
N GLU A 36 -11.78 -0.87 -10.24
CA GLU A 36 -11.50 0.52 -9.87
C GLU A 36 -10.02 0.87 -10.13
N VAL A 37 -9.78 2.00 -10.78
CA VAL A 37 -8.43 2.54 -10.97
C VAL A 37 -8.13 3.49 -9.81
N VAL A 38 -7.24 3.07 -8.93
CA VAL A 38 -6.75 3.89 -7.82
C VAL A 38 -5.46 4.57 -8.23
N SER A 39 -5.36 5.88 -8.02
CA SER A 39 -4.16 6.68 -8.33
C SER A 39 -3.10 6.56 -7.22
N ASP A 40 -2.76 5.34 -6.86
CA ASP A 40 -1.74 5.01 -5.87
C ASP A 40 -1.08 3.68 -6.28
N ASP A 41 0.23 3.69 -6.50
CA ASP A 41 0.98 2.48 -6.88
C ASP A 41 1.50 1.69 -5.66
N LEU A 42 1.20 2.17 -4.45
CA LEU A 42 1.57 1.61 -3.15
C LEU A 42 3.08 1.43 -2.99
N ARG A 43 3.87 2.30 -3.62
CA ARG A 43 5.33 2.29 -3.58
C ARG A 43 5.90 3.56 -2.97
N MET A 44 6.82 3.38 -2.04
CA MET A 44 7.65 4.46 -1.53
C MET A 44 8.90 4.60 -2.40
N ILE A 45 9.01 5.71 -3.12
CA ILE A 45 10.17 6.02 -3.96
C ILE A 45 10.63 7.45 -3.64
N ASP A 46 11.82 7.56 -3.07
CA ASP A 46 12.45 8.86 -2.83
C ASP A 46 13.20 9.32 -4.09
N TRP A 47 12.65 10.32 -4.78
CA TRP A 47 13.20 10.86 -6.01
C TRP A 47 14.11 12.05 -5.71
N VAL A 48 15.40 11.91 -6.03
CA VAL A 48 16.39 12.97 -5.84
C VAL A 48 16.94 13.47 -7.18
N PRO A 49 17.34 14.75 -7.27
CA PRO A 49 18.06 15.27 -8.43
C PRO A 49 19.37 14.53 -8.67
N ASP A 50 19.65 14.21 -9.93
CA ASP A 50 20.90 13.59 -10.36
C ASP A 50 21.38 14.23 -11.68
N GLY A 51 22.50 14.94 -11.57
CA GLY A 51 23.02 15.79 -12.65
C GLY A 51 22.07 16.94 -12.98
N ASP A 52 22.08 17.37 -14.24
CA ASP A 52 21.46 18.63 -14.63
C ASP A 52 19.91 18.60 -14.68
N ILE A 53 19.29 17.45 -14.97
CA ILE A 53 17.83 17.39 -15.26
C ILE A 53 17.15 16.07 -14.81
N LYS A 54 17.86 15.01 -14.40
CA LYS A 54 17.23 13.69 -14.20
C LYS A 54 16.96 13.39 -12.72
N LEU A 55 15.70 13.15 -12.35
CA LEU A 55 15.39 12.54 -11.06
C LEU A 55 15.75 11.06 -11.10
N ARG A 56 16.38 10.55 -10.03
CA ARG A 56 16.61 9.12 -9.84
C ARG A 56 16.15 8.68 -8.45
N PRO A 57 15.68 7.43 -8.29
CA PRO A 57 15.40 6.88 -6.97
C PRO A 57 16.69 6.86 -6.14
N ARG A 58 16.69 7.53 -4.99
CA ARG A 58 17.77 7.45 -4.01
C ARG A 58 17.87 6.02 -3.47
N THR A 59 19.08 5.62 -3.10
CA THR A 59 19.27 4.41 -2.29
C THR A 59 18.93 4.73 -0.82
N TYR A 60 17.98 3.98 -0.27
CA TYR A 60 17.69 4.02 1.16
C TYR A 60 18.82 3.40 1.99
N LEU A 61 19.04 3.97 3.16
CA LEU A 61 20.04 3.58 4.15
C LEU A 61 19.37 3.18 5.45
N ALA A 62 20.12 2.62 6.40
CA ALA A 62 19.58 2.23 7.71
C ALA A 62 18.96 3.41 8.47
N SER A 63 19.44 4.64 8.22
CA SER A 63 18.87 5.87 8.77
C SER A 63 17.44 6.17 8.31
N ASP A 64 17.02 5.63 7.16
CA ASP A 64 15.68 5.82 6.61
C ASP A 64 14.66 4.79 7.18
N ALA A 65 15.12 3.81 7.96
CA ALA A 65 14.26 2.74 8.49
C ALA A 65 13.03 3.25 9.27
N PRO A 66 13.11 4.29 10.13
CA PRO A 66 11.91 4.78 10.81
C PRO A 66 10.80 5.23 9.86
N GLU A 67 11.16 5.85 8.73
CA GLU A 67 10.20 6.30 7.72
C GLU A 67 9.65 5.11 6.90
N LEU A 68 10.54 4.23 6.45
CA LEU A 68 10.18 3.02 5.69
C LEU A 68 9.21 2.12 6.47
N LEU A 69 9.44 1.94 7.78
CA LEU A 69 8.63 1.10 8.64
C LEU A 69 7.28 1.72 9.03
N ALA A 70 7.17 3.05 8.95
CA ALA A 70 5.93 3.78 9.22
C ALA A 70 5.08 3.99 7.96
N SER A 71 5.65 3.76 6.77
CA SER A 71 4.98 3.98 5.50
C SER A 71 3.78 3.04 5.29
N PRO A 72 2.65 3.53 4.75
CA PRO A 72 1.54 2.68 4.35
C PRO A 72 1.80 1.94 3.02
N CYS A 73 2.90 2.24 2.33
CA CYS A 73 3.26 1.59 1.07
C CYS A 73 3.64 0.12 1.29
N LEU A 74 3.31 -0.74 0.33
CA LEU A 74 3.62 -2.18 0.40
C LEU A 74 5.06 -2.47 -0.02
N PHE A 75 5.64 -1.61 -0.84
CA PHE A 75 7.00 -1.77 -1.37
C PHE A 75 7.75 -0.44 -1.34
N ALA A 76 9.08 -0.51 -1.33
CA ALA A 76 9.95 0.65 -1.46
C ALA A 76 11.12 0.37 -2.43
N ARG A 77 11.69 1.42 -3.01
CA ARG A 77 12.94 1.36 -3.80
C ARG A 77 13.68 2.71 -3.77
N LYS A 78 15.00 2.76 -3.91
CA LYS A 78 15.93 1.65 -4.21
C LYS A 78 16.70 1.20 -2.96
N PHE A 79 17.07 -0.08 -2.93
CA PHE A 79 18.05 -0.63 -2.00
C PHE A 79 19.28 -1.12 -2.76
N ASP A 80 20.44 -1.04 -2.12
CA ASP A 80 21.70 -1.50 -2.68
C ASP A 80 22.60 -2.02 -1.56
N ALA A 81 22.74 -3.35 -1.46
CA ALA A 81 23.51 -3.99 -0.39
C ALA A 81 25.00 -3.62 -0.40
N THR A 82 25.51 -3.11 -1.53
CA THR A 82 26.90 -2.62 -1.61
C THR A 82 27.07 -1.22 -1.02
N VAL A 83 25.97 -0.47 -0.86
CA VAL A 83 25.92 0.86 -0.23
C VAL A 83 25.58 0.72 1.25
N ASP A 84 24.51 0.00 1.57
CA ASP A 84 24.10 -0.27 2.96
C ASP A 84 23.20 -1.51 3.01
N ASP A 85 23.72 -2.62 3.54
CA ASP A 85 22.98 -3.86 3.76
C ASP A 85 22.18 -3.86 5.07
N ALA A 86 22.53 -2.98 6.03
CA ALA A 86 21.89 -2.96 7.34
C ALA A 86 20.41 -2.57 7.26
N VAL A 87 20.04 -1.71 6.31
CA VAL A 87 18.63 -1.38 6.04
C VAL A 87 17.80 -2.62 5.67
N LEU A 88 18.36 -3.54 4.90
CA LEU A 88 17.67 -4.77 4.51
C LEU A 88 17.42 -5.67 5.72
N GLY A 89 18.41 -5.77 6.62
CA GLY A 89 18.27 -6.47 7.89
C GLY A 89 17.15 -5.92 8.77
N LEU A 90 17.07 -4.59 8.93
CA LEU A 90 16.02 -3.92 9.71
C LEU A 90 14.61 -4.19 9.17
N LEU A 91 14.45 -4.15 7.84
CA LEU A 91 13.16 -4.44 7.19
C LEU A 91 12.78 -5.92 7.34
N ASP A 92 13.72 -6.83 7.16
CA ASP A 92 13.51 -8.27 7.25
C ASP A 92 13.17 -8.71 8.70
N GLU A 93 13.81 -8.10 9.70
CA GLU A 93 13.45 -8.29 11.12
C GLU A 93 12.01 -7.86 11.41
N ARG A 94 11.57 -6.71 10.87
CA ARG A 94 10.19 -6.23 11.01
C ARG A 94 9.20 -7.20 10.37
N LEU A 95 9.46 -7.64 9.14
CA LEU A 95 8.56 -8.53 8.39
C LEU A 95 8.40 -9.89 9.09
N ARG A 96 9.49 -10.46 9.61
CA ARG A 96 9.43 -11.68 10.43
C ARG A 96 8.63 -11.50 11.72
N ALA A 97 8.67 -10.31 12.32
CA ALA A 97 7.87 -10.02 13.50
C ALA A 97 6.37 -9.97 13.18
N ASP A 98 5.97 -9.53 11.99
CA ASP A 98 4.57 -9.56 11.52
C ASP A 98 4.08 -10.98 11.20
N GLU A 99 4.95 -11.86 10.74
CA GLU A 99 4.61 -13.27 10.47
C GLU A 99 4.41 -14.10 11.74
N ARG A 100 4.91 -13.64 12.89
CA ARG A 100 4.78 -14.37 14.15
C ARG A 100 3.30 -14.37 14.56
N PRO A 101 2.69 -15.56 14.81
CA PRO A 101 1.31 -15.61 15.25
C PRO A 101 1.16 -14.80 16.54
N PRO A 102 0.06 -14.06 16.72
CA PRO A 102 -0.15 -13.30 17.94
C PRO A 102 -0.03 -14.25 19.13
N THR A 103 0.80 -13.88 20.10
CA THR A 103 0.87 -14.58 21.39
C THR A 103 -0.56 -14.77 21.89
N PRO A 104 -0.99 -15.99 22.29
CA PRO A 104 -2.37 -16.21 22.70
C PRO A 104 -2.73 -15.19 23.77
N ALA A 105 -3.70 -14.32 23.46
CA ALA A 105 -4.13 -13.26 24.33
C ALA A 105 -4.50 -13.88 25.69
N ARG A 106 -3.93 -13.33 26.78
CA ARG A 106 -4.32 -13.72 28.12
C ARG A 106 -5.83 -13.48 28.23
N ARG A 107 -6.61 -14.55 28.41
CA ARG A 107 -8.08 -14.45 28.49
C ARG A 107 -8.46 -13.32 29.45
N PRO A 108 -9.26 -12.33 29.03
CA PRO A 108 -9.73 -11.32 29.96
C PRO A 108 -10.53 -12.02 31.07
N SER A 109 -10.22 -11.70 32.32
CA SER A 109 -11.00 -12.14 33.47
C SER A 109 -12.46 -11.70 33.29
N PRO A 110 -13.45 -12.55 33.56
CA PRO A 110 -14.85 -12.18 33.39
C PRO A 110 -15.16 -10.95 34.24
N VAL A 111 -15.62 -9.88 33.58
CA VAL A 111 -16.11 -8.66 34.24
C VAL A 111 -17.53 -8.94 34.75
N PRO A 112 -17.88 -8.60 36.00
CA PRO A 112 -19.23 -8.81 36.50
C PRO A 112 -20.22 -7.94 35.71
N VAL A 113 -21.20 -8.58 35.07
CA VAL A 113 -22.28 -7.87 34.35
C VAL A 113 -23.30 -7.41 35.37
N HIS A 114 -23.45 -6.09 35.55
CA HIS A 114 -24.54 -5.52 36.33
C HIS A 114 -25.80 -5.48 35.46
N VAL A 115 -26.81 -6.27 35.80
CA VAL A 115 -28.09 -6.32 35.08
C VAL A 115 -28.95 -5.13 35.52
N SER A 116 -29.32 -4.26 34.58
CA SER A 116 -30.29 -3.18 34.80
C SER A 116 -31.72 -3.71 34.56
N VAL A 117 -32.62 -3.43 35.51
CA VAL A 117 -34.04 -3.83 35.46
C VAL A 117 -34.83 -2.83 34.58
N PRO A 118 -35.71 -3.28 33.67
CA PRO A 118 -36.47 -2.38 32.82
C PRO A 118 -37.62 -1.68 33.58
N VAL A 119 -37.81 -0.39 33.27
CA VAL A 119 -38.93 0.44 33.77
C VAL A 119 -40.17 0.19 32.91
N SER A 120 -41.28 -0.20 33.53
CA SER A 120 -42.58 -0.41 32.88
C SER A 120 -43.20 0.93 32.41
N GLN A 121 -43.61 1.00 31.13
CA GLN A 121 -44.36 2.14 30.59
C GLN A 121 -45.77 2.20 31.19
N ALA A 122 -46.11 3.32 31.83
CA ALA A 122 -47.47 3.63 32.26
C ALA A 122 -48.19 4.48 31.20
N ALA A 123 -49.27 3.87 30.69
CA ALA A 123 -50.49 4.40 30.07
C ALA A 123 -50.55 5.84 29.52
N PHE A 124 -50.86 5.91 28.22
CA PHE A 124 -51.63 6.97 27.56
C PHE A 124 -52.99 7.19 28.24
N LEU A 125 -53.36 8.45 28.49
CA LEU A 125 -54.74 8.96 28.50
C LEU A 125 -54.71 10.50 28.57
N ALA A 126 -55.08 11.18 27.48
CA ALA A 126 -55.76 12.48 27.51
C ALA A 126 -56.32 12.79 26.11
N SER A 127 -57.57 13.24 26.11
CA SER A 127 -58.40 13.68 24.97
C SER A 127 -57.84 14.85 24.19
#